data_AF-A0A8B5Y9Z8-F1
#
_entry.id   AF-A0A8B5Y9Z8-F1
#
_cell.length_a   1.000
_cell.length_b   1.000
_cell.length_c   1.000
_cell.angle_alpha   90.00
_cell.angle_beta   90.00
_cell.angle_gamma   90.00
#
_symmetry.space_group_name_H-M   'P 1'
#
loop_
_entity.id
_entity.type
_entity.pdbx_description
1 polymer ?
#
loop_
_entity_poly.entity_id
_entity_poly.type
_entity_poly.pdbx_seq_one_letter_code
_entity_poly.pdbx_strand_id
1 'polypeptide(L)'
;MTTKEREVVLNLLKRKGFALKTYEDQGLTFYTVTYSDTGIVKGFIDKFYEPLEEEEDFDCTGIEFVVEIQDDFESPQWCFTNGLEKHHIFDSVSEFVKFVEELPNI
;
A
#
# COMPACT_ATOMS: atom_id res chain seq x y z
N MET A 1 -11.94 3.46 -17.31
CA MET A 1 -12.45 4.27 -16.19
C MET A 1 -12.82 5.66 -16.69
N THR A 2 -13.94 6.20 -16.23
CA THR A 2 -14.41 7.55 -16.56
C THR A 2 -13.72 8.62 -15.71
N THR A 3 -13.78 9.89 -16.12
CA THR A 3 -13.23 11.02 -15.34
C THR A 3 -13.85 11.11 -13.94
N LYS A 4 -15.16 10.86 -13.82
CA LYS A 4 -15.87 10.92 -12.53
C LYS A 4 -15.41 9.81 -11.58
N GLU A 5 -15.20 8.60 -12.08
CA GLU A 5 -14.67 7.49 -11.27
C GLU A 5 -13.25 7.80 -10.78
N ARG A 6 -12.40 8.38 -11.65
CA ARG A 6 -11.05 8.84 -11.25
C ARG A 6 -11.11 9.84 -10.09
N GLU A 7 -11.97 10.85 -10.17
CA GLU A 7 -12.12 11.85 -9.09
C GLU A 7 -12.55 11.21 -7.76
N VAL A 8 -13.46 10.23 -7.79
CA VAL A 8 -13.89 9.51 -6.60
C VAL A 8 -12.71 8.76 -5.96
N VAL A 9 -11.93 8.03 -6.77
CA VAL A 9 -10.74 7.32 -6.27
C VAL A 9 -9.71 8.31 -5.72
N LEU A 10 -9.42 9.40 -6.43
CA LEU A 10 -8.50 10.44 -5.95
C LEU A 10 -8.91 11.03 -4.61
N ASN A 11 -10.20 11.27 -4.40
CA ASN A 11 -10.70 11.79 -3.13
C ASN A 11 -10.53 10.76 -2.00
N LEU A 12 -10.74 9.47 -2.28
CA LEU A 12 -10.46 8.39 -1.34
C LEU A 12 -8.97 8.35 -0.99
N LEU A 13 -8.09 8.34 -1.99
CA LEU A 13 -6.64 8.29 -1.80
C LEU A 13 -6.14 9.47 -0.95
N LYS A 14 -6.57 10.69 -1.27
CA LYS A 14 -6.26 11.89 -0.48
C LYS A 14 -6.74 11.77 0.97
N ARG A 15 -7.96 11.28 1.19
CA ARG A 15 -8.52 11.08 2.54
C ARG A 15 -7.71 10.05 3.35
N LYS A 16 -7.11 9.08 2.67
CA LYS A 16 -6.29 8.02 3.28
C LYS A 16 -4.82 8.42 3.48
N GLY A 17 -4.44 9.61 3.02
CA GLY A 17 -3.07 10.13 3.18
C GLY A 17 -2.12 9.78 2.02
N PHE A 18 -2.63 9.28 0.90
CA PHE A 18 -1.79 9.04 -0.27
C PHE A 18 -1.26 10.36 -0.85
N ALA A 19 0.01 10.37 -1.23
CA ALA A 19 0.69 11.49 -1.87
C ALA A 19 1.36 11.03 -3.18
N LEU A 20 1.61 11.96 -4.10
CA LEU A 20 2.38 11.65 -5.30
C LEU A 20 3.85 11.42 -4.95
N LYS A 21 4.40 10.32 -5.46
CA LYS A 21 5.81 9.95 -5.36
C LYS A 21 6.32 9.59 -6.75
N THR A 22 7.42 10.23 -7.16
CA THR A 22 8.07 9.97 -8.45
C THR A 22 9.33 9.16 -8.23
N TYR A 23 9.43 8.03 -8.92
CA TYR A 23 10.62 7.20 -9.00
C TYR A 23 11.40 7.64 -10.25
N GLU A 24 12.25 8.65 -10.06
CA GLU A 24 12.99 9.36 -11.13
C GLU A 24 13.84 8.41 -12.00
N ASP A 25 14.40 7.37 -11.40
CA ASP A 25 15.19 6.34 -12.06
C ASP A 25 14.40 5.53 -13.08
N GLN A 26 13.08 5.42 -12.89
CA GLN A 26 12.16 4.68 -13.74
C GLN A 26 11.26 5.59 -14.58
N GLY A 27 11.23 6.89 -14.28
CA GLY A 27 10.32 7.85 -14.91
C GLY A 27 8.85 7.56 -14.61
N LEU A 28 8.55 6.93 -13.47
CA LEU A 28 7.21 6.53 -13.07
C LEU A 28 6.74 7.34 -11.87
N THR A 29 5.46 7.69 -11.86
CA THR A 29 4.82 8.41 -10.75
C THR A 29 3.66 7.60 -10.20
N PHE A 30 3.57 7.54 -8.87
CA PHE A 30 2.56 6.78 -8.15
C PHE A 30 1.87 7.67 -7.12
N TYR A 31 0.60 7.40 -6.86
CA TYR A 31 -0.03 7.76 -5.59
C TYR A 31 0.36 6.70 -4.57
N THR A 32 1.09 7.10 -3.52
CA THR A 32 1.65 6.19 -2.53
C THR A 32 1.26 6.62 -1.11
N VAL A 33 0.96 5.65 -0.27
CA VAL A 33 0.90 5.81 1.19
C VAL A 33 1.87 4.81 1.83
N THR A 34 2.48 5.23 2.94
CA THR A 34 3.47 4.42 3.66
C THR A 34 3.10 4.36 5.13
N TYR A 35 3.00 3.15 5.67
CA TYR A 35 2.81 2.91 7.09
C TYR A 35 4.13 2.44 7.69
N SER A 36 4.61 3.17 8.70
CA SER A 36 5.85 2.88 9.43
C SER A 36 5.63 2.73 10.94
N ASP A 37 4.40 2.90 11.42
CA ASP A 37 4.05 2.60 12.81
C ASP A 37 4.13 1.09 13.04
N THR A 38 4.94 0.67 14.00
CA THR A 38 5.24 -0.75 14.24
C THR A 38 4.00 -1.56 14.61
N GLY A 39 3.04 -0.98 15.32
CA GLY A 39 1.78 -1.65 15.65
C GLY A 39 0.91 -1.90 14.43
N ILE A 40 0.80 -0.90 13.55
CA ILE A 40 0.06 -1.03 12.28
C ILE A 40 0.76 -2.03 11.34
N VAL A 41 2.08 -1.91 11.18
CA VAL A 41 2.87 -2.80 10.31
C VAL A 41 2.79 -4.24 10.77
N LYS A 42 2.91 -4.50 12.09
CA LYS A 42 2.72 -5.85 12.66
C LYS A 42 1.35 -6.42 12.29
N GLY A 43 0.29 -5.62 12.38
CA GLY A 43 -1.06 -6.04 11.97
C GLY A 43 -1.17 -6.41 10.48
N PHE A 44 -0.42 -5.75 9.59
CA PHE A 44 -0.37 -6.14 8.18
C PHE A 44 0.46 -7.40 7.94
N ILE A 45 1.58 -7.57 8.66
CA ILE A 45 2.39 -8.78 8.58
C ILE A 45 1.55 -9.98 9.01
N ASP A 46 0.88 -9.90 10.15
CA ASP A 46 -0.03 -10.93 10.66
C ASP A 46 -1.17 -11.27 9.67
N LYS A 47 -1.61 -10.29 8.87
CA LYS A 47 -2.67 -10.47 7.86
C LYS A 47 -2.18 -11.17 6.59
N PHE A 48 -0.96 -10.91 6.15
CA PHE A 48 -0.48 -11.30 4.81
C PHE A 48 0.60 -12.38 4.80
N TYR A 49 1.30 -12.56 5.91
CA TYR A 49 2.16 -13.71 6.13
C TYR A 49 1.37 -14.83 6.79
N GLU A 50 1.72 -16.07 6.48
CA GLU A 50 1.29 -17.19 7.32
C GLU A 50 1.87 -16.96 8.72
N PRO A 51 1.21 -17.45 9.79
CA PRO A 51 1.77 -17.36 11.13
C PRO A 51 3.20 -17.87 11.06
N LEU A 52 4.16 -17.01 11.36
CA LEU A 52 5.56 -17.41 11.48
C LEU A 52 5.60 -18.32 12.71
N GLU A 53 5.39 -19.62 12.50
CA GLU A 53 5.52 -20.61 13.55
C GLU A 53 6.94 -20.45 14.11
N GLU A 54 7.02 -20.01 15.37
CA GLU A 54 8.24 -19.86 16.17
C GLU A 54 8.97 -18.50 16.27
N GLU A 55 8.34 -17.33 16.04
CA GLU A 55 8.99 -16.07 16.43
C GLU A 55 8.25 -15.29 17.53
N GLU A 56 8.81 -15.39 18.75
CA GLU A 56 8.72 -14.35 19.77
C GLU A 56 9.04 -12.99 19.12
N ASP A 57 8.05 -12.09 19.10
CA ASP A 57 8.16 -10.68 18.72
C ASP A 57 9.05 -10.38 17.49
N PHE A 58 8.55 -10.72 16.30
CA PHE A 58 9.12 -10.23 15.02
C PHE A 58 9.32 -8.70 15.06
N ASP A 59 10.58 -8.26 15.00
CA ASP A 59 10.93 -6.85 15.09
C ASP A 59 10.53 -6.11 13.82
N CYS A 60 9.47 -5.32 13.91
CA CYS A 60 8.98 -4.49 12.80
C CYS A 60 9.75 -3.17 12.63
N THR A 61 10.80 -2.93 13.42
CA THR A 61 11.54 -1.65 13.40
C THR A 61 12.18 -1.44 12.02
N GLY A 62 11.85 -0.32 11.38
CA GLY A 62 12.37 0.04 10.06
C GLY A 62 11.72 -0.70 8.90
N ILE A 63 10.71 -1.53 9.16
CA ILE A 63 9.86 -2.12 8.12
C ILE A 63 8.71 -1.17 7.84
N GLU A 64 8.46 -0.94 6.55
CA GLU A 64 7.33 -0.15 6.09
C GLU A 64 6.40 -1.01 5.24
N PHE A 65 5.11 -0.71 5.33
CA PHE A 65 4.11 -1.21 4.40
C PHE A 65 3.73 -0.11 3.43
N VAL A 66 4.01 -0.33 2.15
CA VAL A 66 3.78 0.63 1.07
C VAL A 66 2.60 0.16 0.24
N VAL A 67 1.63 1.04 0.03
CA VAL A 67 0.49 0.81 -0.86
C VAL A 67 0.48 1.90 -1.90
N GLU A 68 0.40 1.53 -3.17
CA GLU A 68 0.51 2.49 -4.26
C GLU A 68 -0.22 2.07 -5.54
N ILE A 69 -0.46 3.05 -6.41
CA ILE A 69 -1.03 2.87 -7.75
C ILE A 69 -0.42 3.94 -8.67
N GLN A 70 -0.13 3.62 -9.93
CA GLN A 70 0.40 4.61 -10.88
C GLN A 70 -0.61 5.75 -11.08
N ASP A 71 -0.12 6.93 -11.44
CA ASP A 71 -0.94 8.14 -11.58
C ASP A 71 -1.93 8.10 -12.76
N ASP A 72 -1.71 7.20 -13.70
CA ASP A 72 -2.66 6.82 -14.76
C ASP A 72 -3.73 5.80 -14.32
N PHE A 73 -3.62 5.30 -13.09
CA PHE A 73 -4.43 4.25 -12.45
C PHE A 73 -4.20 2.85 -13.02
N GLU A 74 -3.05 2.64 -13.62
CA GLU A 74 -2.55 1.32 -14.00
C GLU A 74 -1.70 0.76 -12.83
N SER A 75 -1.60 -0.57 -12.73
CA SER A 75 -0.71 -1.25 -11.77
C SER A 75 -0.87 -0.90 -10.27
N PRO A 76 -2.06 -1.06 -9.65
CA PRO A 76 -2.20 -1.00 -8.20
C PRO A 76 -1.45 -2.14 -7.48
N GLN A 77 -0.75 -1.82 -6.39
CA GLN A 77 0.06 -2.79 -5.65
C GLN A 77 0.28 -2.42 -4.18
N TRP A 78 0.79 -3.38 -3.41
CA TRP A 78 1.45 -3.13 -2.14
C TRP A 78 2.70 -4.01 -1.97
N CYS A 79 3.63 -3.56 -1.13
CA CYS A 79 4.80 -4.33 -0.73
C CYS A 79 5.25 -3.96 0.69
N PHE A 80 6.04 -4.84 1.30
CA PHE A 80 6.83 -4.50 2.47
C PHE A 80 8.25 -4.06 2.06
N THR A 81 8.87 -3.22 2.87
CA THR A 81 10.26 -2.79 2.69
C THR A 81 11.22 -3.59 3.58
N ASN A 82 12.51 -3.27 3.50
CA ASN A 82 13.55 -3.76 4.40
C ASN A 82 13.69 -5.30 4.47
N GLY A 83 13.65 -5.96 3.31
CA GLY A 83 13.98 -7.39 3.18
C GLY A 83 12.79 -8.35 3.29
N LEU A 84 11.57 -7.85 3.53
CA LEU A 84 10.36 -8.65 3.40
C LEU A 84 9.96 -8.76 1.92
N GLU A 85 10.04 -9.97 1.35
CA GLU A 85 9.81 -10.21 -0.09
C GLU A 85 8.33 -10.21 -0.52
N LYS A 86 7.40 -10.09 0.44
CA LYS A 86 5.96 -10.17 0.13
C LYS A 86 5.47 -8.87 -0.51
N HIS A 87 4.88 -9.04 -1.67
CA HIS A 87 4.24 -8.01 -2.46
C HIS A 87 2.99 -8.59 -3.12
N HIS A 88 2.11 -7.71 -3.57
CA HIS A 88 0.91 -8.08 -4.28
C HIS A 88 0.57 -7.01 -5.31
N ILE A 89 0.20 -7.45 -6.50
CA ILE A 89 -0.35 -6.61 -7.56
C ILE A 89 -1.84 -6.98 -7.64
N PHE A 90 -2.70 -5.99 -7.53
CA PHE A 90 -4.15 -6.21 -7.58
C PHE A 90 -4.60 -6.44 -9.03
N ASP A 91 -5.58 -7.32 -9.22
CA ASP A 91 -6.10 -7.63 -10.56
C ASP A 91 -6.94 -6.47 -11.14
N SER A 92 -7.41 -5.56 -10.28
CA SER A 92 -8.21 -4.41 -10.71
C SER A 92 -8.16 -3.23 -9.74
N VAL A 93 -8.41 -2.03 -10.27
CA VAL A 93 -8.60 -0.81 -9.47
C VAL A 93 -9.75 -0.97 -8.46
N SER A 94 -10.81 -1.71 -8.81
CA SER A 94 -11.94 -1.94 -7.91
C SER A 94 -11.57 -2.76 -6.68
N GLU A 95 -10.69 -3.75 -6.82
CA GLU A 95 -10.16 -4.54 -5.71
C GLU A 95 -9.26 -3.69 -4.82
N PHE A 96 -8.35 -2.94 -5.45
CA PHE A 96 -7.50 -1.97 -4.76
C PHE A 96 -8.30 -0.94 -3.96
N VAL A 97 -9.37 -0.38 -4.53
CA VAL A 97 -10.23 0.59 -3.83
C VAL A 97 -10.86 -0.02 -2.58
N LYS A 98 -11.39 -1.24 -2.66
CA LYS A 98 -11.94 -1.94 -1.49
C LYS A 98 -10.88 -2.16 -0.42
N PHE A 99 -9.67 -2.54 -0.83
CA PHE A 99 -8.55 -2.68 0.08
C PHE A 99 -8.21 -1.35 0.77
N VAL A 100 -8.10 -0.26 0.00
CA VAL A 100 -7.81 1.08 0.52
C VAL A 100 -8.89 1.59 1.49
N GLU A 101 -10.16 1.22 1.28
CA GLU A 101 -11.24 1.56 2.22
C GLU A 101 -11.01 0.98 3.62
N GLU A 102 -10.44 -0.23 3.72
CA GLU A 102 -10.12 -0.92 4.98
C GLU A 102 -8.87 -0.38 5.68
N LEU A 103 -7.99 0.34 4.97
CA LEU A 103 -6.74 0.84 5.55
C LEU A 103 -7.00 1.90 6.64
N PRO A 104 -6.14 2.01 7.67
CA PRO A 104 -6.21 3.13 8.59
C PRO A 104 -5.87 4.44 7.86
N ASN A 105 -6.52 5.53 8.25
CA ASN A 105 -6.15 6.86 7.75
C ASN A 105 -4.84 7.30 8.44
N ILE A 106 -4.04 8.11 7.75
CA ILE A 106 -2.85 8.79 8.29
C ILE A 106 -3.18 10.26 8.57
#